data_AF-A0A8T6KGU3-F1
#
_entry.id   AF-A0A8T6KGU3-F1
#
_cell.length_a   1.000
_cell.length_b   1.000
_cell.length_c   1.000
_cell.angle_alpha   90.00
_cell.angle_beta   90.00
_cell.angle_gamma   90.00
#
_symmetry.space_group_name_H-M   'P 1'
#
loop_
_entity.id
_entity.type
_entity.pdbx_description
1 polymer ?
#
loop_
_entity_poly.entity_id
_entity_poly.type
_entity_poly.pdbx_seq_one_letter_code
_entity_poly.pdbx_strand_id
1 'polypeptide(L)' 'MFTHAFTYRGRDFAVRQIEEGELALMLGKVVRKQCPPSDREPQYLWTNVELEWEEHHYIEVRYWAT' A
#
# COMPACT_ATOMS: atom_id res chain seq x y z
N MET A 1 8.16 12.58 2.91
CA MET A 1 8.26 11.16 3.33
C MET A 1 7.29 10.90 4.46
N PHE A 2 6.18 10.20 4.18
CA PHE A 2 5.21 9.78 5.19
C PHE A 2 5.19 8.26 5.34
N THR A 3 4.66 7.79 6.46
CA THR A 3 4.33 6.37 6.68
C THR A 3 3.00 6.28 7.41
N HIS A 4 2.08 5.48 6.88
CA HIS A 4 0.85 5.11 7.56
C HIS A 4 0.85 3.60 7.80
N ALA A 5 0.88 3.19 9.06
CA ALA A 5 0.89 1.78 9.46
C ALA A 5 -0.48 1.39 10.03
N PHE A 6 -0.93 0.17 9.70
CA PHE A 6 -2.17 -0.39 10.19
C PHE A 6 -2.08 -1.92 10.26
N THR A 7 -2.86 -2.52 11.16
CA THR A 7 -2.93 -3.96 11.29
C THR A 7 -4.26 -4.46 10.74
N TYR A 8 -4.21 -5.51 9.92
CA TYR A 8 -5.38 -6.17 9.38
C TYR A 8 -5.26 -7.68 9.55
N ARG A 9 -6.23 -8.30 10.23
CA ARG A 9 -6.25 -9.75 10.55
C ARG A 9 -4.92 -10.25 11.14
N GLY A 10 -4.36 -9.49 12.09
CA GLY A 10 -3.11 -9.85 12.77
C GLY A 10 -1.84 -9.71 11.94
N ARG A 11 -1.92 -9.09 10.75
CA ARG A 11 -0.76 -8.78 9.91
C ARG A 11 -0.55 -7.29 9.82
N ASP A 12 0.71 -6.88 9.87
CA ASP A 12 1.09 -5.46 9.81
C ASP A 12 1.30 -5.03 8.38
N PHE A 13 0.58 -3.99 7.99
CA PHE A 13 0.72 -3.33 6.71
C PHE A 13 1.24 -1.92 6.92
N ALA A 14 1.93 -1.40 5.92
CA ALA A 14 2.27 0.02 5.89
C ALA A 14 2.23 0.58 4.47
N VAL A 15 1.75 1.81 4.33
CA VAL A 15 1.95 2.64 3.15
C VAL A 15 3.09 3.58 3.46
N ARG A 16 4.09 3.64 2.58
CA ARG A 16 5.27 4.49 2.75
C ARG A 16 5.51 5.28 1.47
N GLN A 17 5.84 6.55 1.63
CA GLN A 17 6.50 7.29 0.57
C GLN A 17 8.00 7.01 0.64
N ILE A 18 8.53 6.25 -0.32
CA ILE A 18 9.93 5.78 -0.31
C ILE A 18 10.88 6.76 -1.01
N GLU A 19 10.38 7.45 -2.02
CA GLU A 19 11.04 8.58 -2.69
C GLU A 19 10.01 9.69 -2.94
N GLU A 20 10.44 10.83 -3.46
CA GLU A 20 9.52 11.93 -3.77
C GLU A 20 8.44 11.47 -4.77
N GLY A 21 7.19 11.47 -4.31
CA GLY A 21 6.05 10.99 -5.09
C GLY A 21 5.95 9.47 -5.27
N GLU A 22 6.93 8.66 -4.85
CA GLU A 22 6.88 7.20 -4.98
C GLU A 22 6.29 6.54 -3.73
N LEU A 23 5.29 5.69 -3.93
CA LEU A 23 4.59 4.99 -2.86
C LEU A 23 4.87 3.48 -2.87
N ALA A 24 4.99 2.90 -1.68
CA ALA A 24 5.12 1.46 -1.47
C ALA A 24 4.09 0.97 -0.46
N LEU A 25 3.43 -0.15 -0.80
CA LEU A 25 2.65 -0.94 0.14
C LEU A 25 3.49 -2.09 0.67
N MET A 26 3.61 -2.15 1.99
CA MET A 26 4.42 -3.09 2.75
C MET A 26 3.53 -4.11 3.47
N LEU A 27 3.96 -5.37 3.51
CA LEU A 27 3.51 -6.40 4.44
C LEU A 27 4.69 -6.77 5.34
N GLY A 28 4.68 -6.32 6.59
CA GLY A 28 5.84 -6.36 7.48
C GLY A 28 7.05 -5.66 6.86
N LYS A 29 8.05 -6.44 6.46
CA LYS A 29 9.30 -5.94 5.83
C LYS A 29 9.32 -6.12 4.29
N VAL A 30 8.28 -6.69 3.70
CA VAL A 30 8.24 -7.02 2.27
C VAL A 30 7.43 -5.98 1.51
N VAL A 31 8.01 -5.46 0.43
CA VAL A 31 7.29 -4.62 -0.54
C VAL A 31 6.36 -5.51 -1.36
N ARG A 32 5.05 -5.25 -1.27
CA ARG A 32 4.02 -5.97 -2.04
C ARG A 32 3.72 -5.28 -3.36
N LYS A 33 3.70 -3.95 -3.35
CA LYS A 33 3.40 -3.13 -4.52
C LYS A 33 4.10 -1.79 -4.41
N GLN A 34 4.61 -1.30 -5.54
CA GLN A 34 5.09 0.06 -5.70
C GLN A 34 4.22 0.82 -6.71
N CYS A 35 4.12 2.12 -6.51
CA CYS A 35 3.52 3.07 -7.42
C CYS A 35 4.55 4.19 -7.64
N PRO A 36 5.18 4.25 -8.83
CA PRO A 36 6.09 5.32 -9.18
C PRO A 36 5.40 6.69 -9.10
N PRO A 37 6.18 7.78 -8.99
CA PRO A 37 5.65 9.13 -9.03
C PRO A 37 4.79 9.36 -10.28
N SER A 38 3.65 10.03 -10.08
CA SER A 38 2.74 10.37 -11.16
C SER A 38 1.97 11.64 -10.83
N ASP A 39 1.69 12.42 -11.87
CA ASP A 39 0.82 13.60 -11.83
C ASP A 39 -0.68 13.23 -11.76
N ARG A 40 -1.02 11.92 -11.76
CA ARG A 40 -2.39 11.44 -11.59
C ARG A 40 -2.79 11.50 -10.13
N GLU A 41 -3.93 12.14 -9.87
CA GLU A 41 -4.53 12.17 -8.54
C GLU A 41 -5.89 11.45 -8.50
N PRO A 42 -6.11 10.54 -7.54
CA PRO A 42 -5.11 10.03 -6.59
C PRO A 42 -4.10 9.11 -7.29
N GLN A 43 -2.88 9.06 -6.74
CA GLN A 43 -2.03 7.91 -6.97
C GLN A 43 -2.69 6.69 -6.32
N TYR A 44 -2.72 5.59 -7.07
CA TYR A 44 -3.54 4.43 -6.73
C TYR A 44 -2.71 3.16 -6.68
N LEU A 45 -2.80 2.43 -5.57
CA LEU A 45 -2.15 1.14 -5.39
C LEU A 45 -3.01 0.22 -4.55
N TRP A 46 -2.98 -1.07 -4.90
CA TRP A 46 -3.73 -2.10 -4.21
C TRP A 46 -2.94 -3.41 -4.22
N THR A 47 -3.22 -4.27 -3.24
CA THR A 47 -2.74 -5.65 -3.23
C THR A 47 -3.81 -6.58 -2.70
N ASN A 48 -3.85 -7.79 -3.27
CA ASN A 48 -4.54 -8.93 -2.70
C ASN A 48 -3.88 -9.37 -1.38
N VAL A 49 -4.71 -9.62 -0.39
CA VAL A 49 -4.36 -10.24 0.89
C VAL A 49 -4.85 -11.67 0.85
N GLU A 50 -4.13 -12.52 0.11
CA GLU A 50 -4.43 -13.96 0.08
C GLU A 50 -4.03 -14.58 1.43
N LEU A 51 -5.02 -14.90 2.24
CA LEU A 51 -4.85 -15.60 3.52
C LEU A 51 -5.37 -17.02 3.45
N GLU A 52 -6.48 -17.24 2.75
CA GLU A 52 -7.10 -18.53 2.49
C GLU A 52 -7.77 -18.49 1.11
N TRP A 53 -7.81 -19.63 0.41
CA TRP A 53 -8.33 -19.71 -0.96
C TRP A 53 -9.81 -19.34 -1.11
N GLU A 54 -10.58 -19.31 -0.02
CA GLU A 54 -12.02 -19.06 -0.02
C GLU A 54 -12.40 -17.58 0.25
N GLU A 55 -11.46 -16.73 0.70
CA GLU A 55 -11.73 -15.33 1.04
C GLU A 55 -10.80 -14.36 0.29
N HIS A 56 -11.37 -13.56 -0.63
CA HIS A 56 -10.63 -12.56 -1.40
C HIS A 56 -10.65 -11.19 -0.71
N HIS A 57 -9.59 -10.88 0.02
CA HIS A 57 -9.39 -9.57 0.63
C HIS A 57 -8.43 -8.73 -0.21
N TYR A 58 -8.65 -7.43 -0.24
CA TYR A 58 -7.73 -6.47 -0.86
C TYR A 58 -7.51 -5.28 0.06
N ILE A 59 -6.29 -4.76 0.03
CA ILE A 59 -5.97 -3.45 0.57
C ILE A 59 -5.92 -2.48 -0.59
N GLU A 60 -6.62 -1.38 -0.45
CA GLU A 60 -6.64 -0.28 -1.39
C GLU A 60 -6.07 0.98 -0.73
N VAL A 61 -5.24 1.71 -1.47
CA VAL A 61 -4.64 2.96 -1.02
C VAL A 61 -4.79 3.99 -2.12
N ARG A 62 -5.31 5.14 -1.72
CA ARG A 62 -5.45 6.35 -2.54
C ARG A 62 -4.65 7.46 -1.88
N TYR A 63 -3.77 8.09 -2.63
CA TYR A 63 -2.92 9.17 -2.14
C TYR A 63 -3.11 10.42 -2.99
N TRP A 64 -3.37 11.54 -2.32
CA TRP A 64 -3.46 12.87 -2.91
C TRP A 64 -2.22 13.65 -2.45
N ALA A 65 -1.44 14.17 -3.40
CA ALA A 65 -0.16 14.78 -3.10
C ALA A 65 -0.27 16.28 -2.77
N THR A 66 -1.50 16.81 -2.65
CA THR A 66 -1.88 18.22 -2.42
C THR A 66 -0.88 19.02 -1.61
#